data_AF-A0A3N5VG88-F1
#
_entry.id   AF-A0A3N5VG88-F1
#
_cell.length_a   1.000
_cell.length_b   1.000
_cell.length_c   1.000
_cell.angle_alpha   90.00
_cell.angle_beta   90.00
_cell.angle_gamma   90.00
#
_symmetry.space_group_name_H-M   'P 1'
#
loop_
_entity.id
_entity.type
_entity.pdbx_description
1 polymer ?
#
loop_
_entity_poly.entity_id
_entity_poly.type
_entity_poly.pdbx_seq_one_letter_code
_entity_poly.pdbx_strand_id
1 'polypeptide(L)'
;MTEMDTPIVSSEPGNRSTGAVVLFLLLALPMPLCLLVYHLVVWSFEQQAIASASSAQYAWAGLIGLAVQGVIITGITAALWRFTSDLRFKPVYMGWLVAALMTFPALLLRLLGPNNDQLGSILQILICVSAAVIVTRVRGIKIDWGRNNISFAFLLAAFGVGPLAVIGAFGSPTDVILNLLAGLSLGWLAALLMESTTQNRFVDAFGIGALLALLGSAIGYDGAQLILLAILPSFAFAIAAVMPSRAAAAILTGLLAAAGLIFFDPTELTIILGDIFVLAIKAVGFAIGLGLVVGLIALIVRTITEAGTGSGLLRMLGAVGAVAAWIIVAVLFFANGNHGFYVDRLFVIFKDQADLASVRQIQDIDERRTAAYQMLMQHTNETQAVLRNTFDNFGVEYTPYYLVNAIEVRGGTLVRLYLAARPE
;
A
#
# COMPACT_ATOMS: atom_id res chain seq x y z
N MET A 1 -58.66 -3.52 -29.04
CA MET A 1 -58.21 -4.80 -29.63
C MET A 1 -57.21 -4.44 -30.72
N THR A 2 -55.91 -4.61 -30.56
CA THR A 2 -55.17 -5.62 -29.79
C THR A 2 -53.80 -5.02 -29.47
N GLU A 3 -53.45 -4.88 -28.19
CA GLU A 3 -52.07 -4.64 -27.76
C GLU A 3 -51.25 -5.87 -28.14
N MET A 4 -50.16 -5.67 -28.89
CA MET A 4 -49.16 -6.72 -29.09
C MET A 4 -48.34 -6.80 -27.81
N ASP A 5 -48.65 -7.81 -26.99
CA ASP A 5 -47.77 -8.28 -25.93
C ASP A 5 -46.41 -8.63 -26.55
N THR A 6 -45.43 -7.75 -26.39
CA THR A 6 -44.03 -8.13 -26.53
C THR A 6 -43.74 -9.22 -25.51
N PRO A 7 -43.31 -10.43 -25.92
CA PRO A 7 -43.02 -11.49 -24.98
C PRO A 7 -41.90 -11.00 -24.06
N ILE A 8 -42.20 -10.98 -22.76
CA ILE A 8 -41.20 -10.86 -21.71
C ILE A 8 -40.24 -12.01 -21.95
N VAL A 9 -39.05 -11.70 -22.48
CA VAL A 9 -37.94 -12.65 -22.57
C VAL A 9 -37.59 -12.97 -21.13
N SER A 10 -38.19 -14.04 -20.61
CA SER A 10 -37.75 -14.68 -19.38
C SER A 10 -36.31 -15.08 -19.62
N SER A 11 -35.36 -14.35 -19.03
CA SER A 11 -33.97 -14.74 -19.00
C SER A 11 -33.92 -16.14 -18.39
N GLU A 12 -33.67 -17.15 -19.21
CA GLU A 12 -33.54 -18.53 -18.76
C GLU A 12 -32.60 -18.59 -17.56
N PRO A 13 -32.86 -19.44 -16.55
CA PRO A 13 -31.97 -19.60 -15.42
C PRO A 13 -30.66 -20.21 -15.92
N GLY A 14 -29.70 -19.36 -16.27
CA GLY A 14 -28.37 -19.75 -16.70
C GLY A 14 -27.78 -20.77 -15.73
N ASN A 15 -27.28 -21.87 -16.29
CA ASN A 15 -26.81 -23.09 -15.63
C ASN A 15 -26.21 -22.86 -14.23
N ARG A 16 -27.04 -22.95 -13.18
CA ARG A 16 -26.64 -22.68 -11.79
C ARG A 16 -25.97 -23.92 -11.21
N SER A 17 -24.64 -23.93 -11.16
CA SER A 17 -23.89 -25.05 -10.60
C SER A 17 -23.56 -24.83 -9.13
N THR A 18 -24.08 -25.70 -8.25
CA THR A 18 -23.67 -25.74 -6.83
C THR A 18 -22.17 -26.01 -6.71
N GLY A 19 -21.61 -26.86 -7.58
CA GLY A 19 -20.18 -27.14 -7.62
C GLY A 19 -19.33 -25.90 -7.92
N ALA A 20 -19.80 -25.00 -8.78
CA ALA A 20 -19.11 -23.74 -9.06
C ALA A 20 -19.06 -22.81 -7.85
N VAL A 21 -20.13 -22.76 -7.05
CA VAL A 21 -20.18 -21.99 -5.80
C VAL A 21 -19.22 -22.57 -4.76
N VAL A 22 -19.20 -23.90 -4.59
CA VAL A 22 -18.30 -24.57 -3.65
C VAL A 22 -16.84 -24.33 -4.04
N LEU A 23 -16.50 -24.51 -5.32
CA LEU A 23 -15.15 -24.24 -5.82
C LEU A 23 -14.74 -22.77 -5.64
N PHE A 24 -15.67 -21.85 -5.92
CA PHE A 24 -15.44 -20.43 -5.70
C PHE A 24 -15.12 -20.12 -4.24
N LEU A 25 -15.93 -20.61 -3.29
CA LEU A 25 -15.72 -20.37 -1.86
C LEU A 25 -14.45 -21.05 -1.33
N LEU A 26 -14.14 -22.26 -1.80
CA LEU A 26 -12.94 -22.99 -1.43
C LEU A 26 -11.66 -22.20 -1.78
N LEU A 27 -11.70 -21.38 -2.82
CA LEU A 27 -10.58 -20.53 -3.21
C LEU A 27 -10.67 -19.12 -2.61
N ALA A 28 -11.82 -18.46 -2.74
CA ALA A 28 -11.98 -17.06 -2.35
C ALA A 28 -11.78 -16.84 -0.84
N LEU A 29 -12.28 -17.75 -0.02
CA LEU A 29 -12.30 -17.61 1.43
C LEU A 29 -10.90 -17.76 2.07
N PRO A 30 -10.11 -18.81 1.78
CA PRO A 30 -8.77 -18.93 2.37
C PRO A 30 -7.71 -18.05 1.69
N MET A 31 -7.93 -17.60 0.45
CA MET A 31 -6.89 -16.90 -0.33
C MET A 31 -6.24 -15.70 0.39
N PRO A 32 -6.98 -14.76 1.01
CA PRO A 32 -6.36 -13.66 1.74
C PRO A 32 -5.43 -14.12 2.87
N LEU A 33 -5.85 -15.12 3.65
CA LEU A 33 -5.06 -15.65 4.77
C LEU A 33 -3.84 -16.42 4.27
N CYS A 34 -4.01 -17.26 3.25
CA CYS A 34 -2.90 -18.00 2.65
C CYS A 34 -1.85 -17.06 2.06
N LEU A 35 -2.26 -15.99 1.37
CA LEU A 35 -1.34 -14.99 0.84
C LEU A 35 -0.66 -14.19 1.96
N LEU A 36 -1.37 -13.83 3.03
CA LEU A 36 -0.79 -13.16 4.19
C LEU A 36 0.30 -14.02 4.84
N VAL A 37 0.01 -15.29 5.12
CA VAL A 37 0.98 -16.22 5.72
C VAL A 37 2.15 -16.45 4.77
N TYR A 38 1.90 -16.63 3.47
CA TYR A 38 2.94 -16.80 2.46
C TYR A 38 3.89 -15.60 2.43
N HIS A 39 3.35 -14.38 2.35
CA HIS A 39 4.14 -13.16 2.32
C HIS A 39 4.86 -12.90 3.64
N LEU A 40 4.27 -13.26 4.78
CA LEU A 40 4.93 -13.16 6.08
C LEU A 40 6.17 -14.06 6.14
N VAL A 41 6.07 -15.30 5.64
CA VAL A 41 7.20 -16.23 5.57
C VAL A 41 8.29 -15.70 4.63
N VAL A 42 7.90 -15.27 3.43
CA VAL A 42 8.81 -14.72 2.44
C VAL A 42 9.55 -13.49 2.98
N TRP A 43 8.81 -12.54 3.56
CA TRP A 43 9.38 -11.36 4.21
C TRP A 43 10.31 -11.75 5.36
N SER A 44 9.94 -12.72 6.20
CA SER A 44 10.79 -13.18 7.31
C SER A 44 12.14 -13.76 6.85
N PHE A 45 12.20 -14.34 5.65
CA PHE A 45 13.47 -14.78 5.07
C PHE A 45 14.34 -13.59 4.63
N GLU A 46 13.75 -12.54 4.06
CA GLU A 46 14.48 -11.30 3.73
C GLU A 46 15.03 -10.65 5.00
N GLN A 47 14.23 -10.61 6.09
CA GLN A 47 14.68 -10.06 7.37
C GLN A 47 15.87 -10.83 7.96
N GLN A 48 15.91 -12.16 7.82
CA GLN A 48 17.05 -12.96 8.24
C GLN A 48 18.31 -12.67 7.41
N ALA A 49 18.16 -12.42 6.11
CA ALA A 49 19.29 -12.04 5.24
C ALA A 49 19.90 -10.69 5.65
N ILE A 50 19.07 -9.73 6.06
CA ILE A 50 19.52 -8.43 6.56
C ILE A 50 20.21 -8.59 7.92
N ALA A 51 19.65 -9.41 8.81
CA ALA A 51 20.17 -9.59 10.17
C ALA A 51 21.47 -10.41 10.24
N SER A 52 21.71 -11.31 9.28
CA SER A 52 22.88 -12.19 9.30
C SER A 52 23.49 -12.42 7.92
N ALA A 53 24.79 -12.13 7.79
CA ALA A 53 25.58 -12.42 6.60
C ALA A 53 25.59 -13.92 6.23
N SER A 54 25.43 -14.82 7.21
CA SER A 54 25.33 -16.27 6.96
C SER A 54 24.06 -16.67 6.20
N SER A 55 23.07 -15.79 6.15
CA SER A 55 21.76 -15.99 5.51
C SER A 55 21.58 -15.10 4.27
N ALA A 56 22.65 -14.52 3.73
CA ALA A 56 22.62 -13.62 2.57
C ALA A 56 21.91 -14.22 1.34
N GLN A 57 21.92 -15.55 1.19
CA GLN A 57 21.20 -16.27 0.13
C GLN A 57 19.68 -16.01 0.12
N TYR A 58 19.09 -15.63 1.26
CA TYR A 58 17.67 -15.32 1.39
C TYR A 58 17.29 -13.90 0.96
N ALA A 59 18.26 -13.05 0.58
CA ALA A 59 17.99 -11.69 0.10
C ALA A 59 17.09 -11.66 -1.15
N TRP A 60 17.02 -12.76 -1.90
CA TRP A 60 16.18 -12.91 -3.09
C TRP A 60 14.80 -13.50 -2.81
N ALA A 61 14.47 -13.79 -1.55
CA ALA A 61 13.24 -14.49 -1.18
C ALA A 61 11.98 -13.75 -1.64
N GLY A 62 11.90 -12.42 -1.50
CA GLY A 62 10.75 -11.64 -1.96
C GLY A 62 10.58 -11.64 -3.47
N LEU A 63 11.67 -11.53 -4.22
CA LEU A 63 11.63 -11.57 -5.68
C LEU A 63 11.21 -12.96 -6.19
N ILE A 64 11.86 -14.02 -5.70
CA ILE A 64 11.54 -15.40 -6.09
C ILE A 64 10.13 -15.75 -5.62
N GLY A 65 9.76 -15.37 -4.40
CA GLY A 65 8.45 -15.64 -3.82
C GLY A 65 7.33 -14.97 -4.63
N LEU A 66 7.48 -13.70 -4.99
CA LEU A 66 6.51 -13.02 -5.83
C LEU A 66 6.40 -13.66 -7.23
N ALA A 67 7.52 -14.09 -7.82
CA ALA A 67 7.51 -14.79 -9.11
C ALA A 67 6.79 -16.15 -9.03
N VAL A 68 7.05 -16.92 -7.98
CA VAL A 68 6.39 -18.21 -7.72
C VAL A 68 4.89 -18.02 -7.53
N GLN A 69 4.47 -17.05 -6.71
CA GLN A 69 3.06 -16.67 -6.59
C GLN A 69 2.48 -16.33 -7.96
N GLY A 70 3.16 -15.47 -8.73
CA GLY A 70 2.69 -15.02 -10.03
C GLY A 70 2.40 -16.16 -10.98
N VAL A 71 3.32 -17.12 -11.11
CA VAL A 71 3.15 -18.30 -11.96
C VAL A 71 2.00 -19.19 -11.47
N ILE A 72 2.00 -19.56 -10.18
CA ILE A 72 1.03 -20.50 -9.63
C ILE A 72 -0.38 -19.92 -9.68
N ILE A 73 -0.58 -18.71 -9.18
CA ILE A 73 -1.90 -18.11 -9.07
C ILE A 73 -2.45 -17.69 -10.43
N THR A 74 -1.60 -17.23 -11.35
CA THR A 74 -2.02 -16.99 -12.74
C THR A 74 -2.49 -18.29 -13.39
N GLY A 75 -1.76 -19.40 -13.20
CA GLY A 75 -2.18 -20.71 -13.72
C GLY A 75 -3.54 -21.16 -13.17
N ILE A 76 -3.75 -21.06 -11.85
CA ILE A 76 -5.01 -21.43 -11.20
C ILE A 76 -6.16 -20.54 -11.69
N THR A 77 -5.99 -19.21 -11.66
CA THR A 77 -7.04 -18.26 -12.07
C THR A 77 -7.35 -18.32 -13.57
N ALA A 78 -6.35 -18.59 -14.41
CA ALA A 78 -6.55 -18.83 -15.84
C ALA A 78 -7.36 -20.10 -16.09
N ALA A 79 -7.06 -21.20 -15.38
CA ALA A 79 -7.83 -22.44 -15.47
C ALA A 79 -9.29 -22.22 -15.04
N LEU A 80 -9.53 -21.54 -13.91
CA LEU A 80 -10.88 -21.22 -13.44
C LEU A 80 -11.64 -20.38 -14.46
N TRP A 81 -11.03 -19.33 -14.99
CA TRP A 81 -11.65 -18.47 -15.99
C TRP A 81 -11.96 -19.22 -17.30
N ARG A 82 -11.03 -20.08 -17.75
CA ARG A 82 -11.14 -20.82 -19.01
C ARG A 82 -12.15 -21.96 -18.97
N PHE A 83 -12.25 -22.66 -17.84
CA PHE A 83 -13.06 -23.88 -17.69
C PHE A 83 -14.35 -23.65 -16.92
N THR A 84 -14.58 -22.49 -16.29
CA THR A 84 -15.88 -22.22 -15.69
C THR A 84 -16.96 -22.01 -16.76
N SER A 85 -18.07 -22.74 -16.58
CA SER A 85 -19.28 -22.58 -17.40
C SER A 85 -20.31 -21.67 -16.74
N ASP A 86 -20.14 -21.31 -15.46
CA ASP A 86 -21.08 -20.46 -14.73
C ASP A 86 -20.77 -18.98 -15.00
N LEU A 87 -21.69 -18.31 -15.71
CA LEU A 87 -21.55 -16.92 -16.13
C LEU A 87 -21.45 -15.94 -14.95
N ARG A 88 -21.90 -16.34 -13.74
CA ARG A 88 -21.81 -15.50 -12.54
C ARG A 88 -20.37 -15.31 -12.08
N PHE A 89 -19.55 -16.36 -12.17
CA PHE A 89 -18.18 -16.38 -11.65
C PHE A 89 -17.13 -16.07 -12.71
N LYS A 90 -17.44 -16.29 -13.99
CA LYS A 90 -16.52 -16.00 -15.10
C LYS A 90 -15.92 -14.59 -15.08
N PRO A 91 -16.69 -13.50 -14.89
CA PRO A 91 -16.10 -12.15 -14.84
C PRO A 91 -15.28 -11.93 -13.56
N VAL A 92 -15.63 -12.57 -12.45
CA VAL A 92 -14.85 -12.52 -11.20
C VAL A 92 -13.48 -13.19 -11.38
N TYR A 93 -13.43 -14.39 -11.96
CA TYR A 93 -12.17 -15.09 -12.25
C TYR A 93 -11.30 -14.35 -13.26
N MET A 94 -11.90 -13.63 -14.22
CA MET A 94 -11.15 -12.75 -15.10
C MET A 94 -10.50 -11.60 -14.33
N GLY A 95 -11.22 -10.99 -13.38
CA GLY A 95 -10.67 -9.98 -12.48
C GLY A 95 -9.48 -10.52 -11.67
N TRP A 96 -9.63 -11.73 -11.10
CA TRP A 96 -8.56 -12.42 -10.37
C TRP A 96 -7.36 -12.75 -11.27
N LEU A 97 -7.59 -13.18 -12.50
CA LEU A 97 -6.52 -13.45 -13.46
C LEU A 97 -5.70 -12.19 -13.76
N VAL A 98 -6.37 -11.06 -14.02
CA VAL A 98 -5.67 -9.79 -14.25
C VAL A 98 -4.92 -9.35 -12.99
N ALA A 99 -5.52 -9.48 -11.81
CA ALA A 99 -4.83 -9.17 -10.55
C ALA A 99 -3.63 -10.08 -10.30
N ALA A 100 -3.71 -11.37 -10.63
CA ALA A 100 -2.59 -12.30 -10.54
C ALA A 100 -1.47 -11.92 -11.52
N LEU A 101 -1.81 -11.50 -12.75
CA LEU A 101 -0.85 -11.01 -13.74
C LEU A 101 -0.11 -9.74 -13.28
N MET A 102 -0.65 -8.95 -12.35
CA MET A 102 0.03 -7.78 -11.79
C MET A 102 1.32 -8.13 -11.04
N THR A 103 1.50 -9.39 -10.61
CA THR A 103 2.75 -9.86 -10.00
C THR A 103 3.96 -9.67 -10.91
N PHE A 104 3.82 -9.85 -12.23
CA PHE A 104 4.94 -9.76 -13.17
C PHE A 104 5.52 -8.34 -13.31
N PRO A 105 4.73 -7.29 -13.61
CA PRO A 105 5.28 -5.93 -13.59
C PRO A 105 5.71 -5.51 -12.18
N ALA A 106 5.07 -6.04 -11.13
CA ALA A 106 5.47 -5.75 -9.75
C ALA A 106 6.81 -6.39 -9.34
N LEU A 107 7.36 -7.35 -10.08
CA LEU A 107 8.74 -7.83 -9.87
C LEU A 107 9.76 -6.69 -10.00
N LEU A 108 9.46 -5.66 -10.80
CA LEU A 108 10.31 -4.48 -10.91
C LEU A 108 10.40 -3.71 -9.58
N LEU A 109 9.33 -3.71 -8.76
CA LEU A 109 9.38 -3.11 -7.43
C LEU A 109 10.39 -3.84 -6.55
N ARG A 110 10.42 -5.18 -6.61
CA ARG A 110 11.37 -6.00 -5.83
C ARG A 110 12.82 -5.76 -6.22
N LEU A 111 13.08 -5.36 -7.46
CA LEU A 111 14.42 -5.06 -7.95
C LEU A 111 14.95 -3.69 -7.48
N LEU A 112 14.11 -2.81 -6.94
CA LEU A 112 14.57 -1.51 -6.44
C LEU A 112 15.48 -1.63 -5.22
N GLY A 113 15.32 -2.69 -4.42
CA GLY A 113 16.04 -2.87 -3.15
C GLY A 113 15.63 -1.84 -2.08
N PRO A 114 15.83 -2.17 -0.80
CA PRO A 114 15.23 -1.45 0.34
C PRO A 114 15.56 0.05 0.37
N ASN A 115 14.76 0.81 1.12
CA ASN A 115 14.88 2.27 1.34
C ASN A 115 14.54 3.15 0.12
N ASN A 116 14.00 2.63 -0.98
CA ASN A 116 13.71 3.40 -2.20
C ASN A 116 12.22 3.77 -2.33
N ASP A 117 11.60 4.23 -1.25
CA ASP A 117 10.14 4.31 -1.11
C ASP A 117 9.46 5.27 -2.11
N GLN A 118 10.09 6.40 -2.41
CA GLN A 118 9.56 7.34 -3.41
C GLN A 118 9.59 6.75 -4.83
N LEU A 119 10.68 6.07 -5.20
CA LEU A 119 10.77 5.37 -6.49
C LEU A 119 9.79 4.19 -6.53
N GLY A 120 9.65 3.47 -5.43
CA GLY A 120 8.66 2.41 -5.25
C GLY A 120 7.25 2.93 -5.50
N SER A 121 6.89 4.05 -4.87
CA SER A 121 5.58 4.70 -5.02
C SER A 121 5.33 5.17 -6.46
N ILE A 122 6.33 5.80 -7.10
CA ILE A 122 6.24 6.21 -8.51
C ILE A 122 6.00 4.99 -9.40
N LEU A 123 6.73 3.91 -9.18
CA LEU A 123 6.59 2.70 -9.98
C LEU A 123 5.24 2.00 -9.72
N GLN A 124 4.75 1.98 -8.48
CA GLN A 124 3.39 1.51 -8.14
C GLN A 124 2.32 2.29 -8.89
N ILE A 125 2.43 3.63 -8.93
CA ILE A 125 1.52 4.51 -9.69
C ILE A 125 1.57 4.13 -11.17
N LEU A 126 2.76 4.06 -11.77
CA LEU A 126 2.92 3.75 -13.19
C LEU A 126 2.35 2.38 -13.55
N ILE A 127 2.62 1.36 -12.74
CA ILE A 127 2.09 0.01 -12.92
C ILE A 127 0.56 0.01 -12.83
N CYS A 128 -0.01 0.61 -11.79
CA CYS A 128 -1.46 0.61 -11.57
C CYS A 128 -2.21 1.42 -12.62
N VAL A 129 -1.73 2.62 -12.96
CA VAL A 129 -2.34 3.48 -13.99
C VAL A 129 -2.25 2.83 -15.36
N SER A 130 -1.09 2.28 -15.74
CA SER A 130 -0.93 1.60 -17.03
C SER A 130 -1.88 0.41 -17.16
N ALA A 131 -1.96 -0.42 -16.11
CA ALA A 131 -2.89 -1.52 -16.06
C ALA A 131 -4.35 -1.05 -16.10
N ALA A 132 -4.71 0.00 -15.35
CA ALA A 132 -6.07 0.55 -15.34
C ALA A 132 -6.48 1.07 -16.72
N VAL A 133 -5.58 1.76 -17.43
CA VAL A 133 -5.81 2.24 -18.80
C VAL A 133 -6.00 1.07 -19.77
N ILE A 134 -5.15 0.04 -19.69
CA ILE A 134 -5.26 -1.16 -20.52
C ILE A 134 -6.61 -1.86 -20.27
N VAL A 135 -6.94 -2.11 -18.99
CA VAL A 135 -8.20 -2.75 -18.60
C VAL A 135 -9.41 -1.95 -19.07
N THR A 136 -9.37 -0.62 -18.91
CA THR A 136 -10.43 0.29 -19.39
C THR A 136 -10.64 0.16 -20.90
N ARG A 137 -9.55 0.13 -21.68
CA ARG A 137 -9.64 0.01 -23.14
C ARG A 137 -10.08 -1.37 -23.62
N VAL A 138 -9.54 -2.43 -23.02
CA VAL A 138 -9.84 -3.81 -23.42
C VAL A 138 -11.25 -4.23 -23.01
N ARG A 139 -11.70 -3.81 -21.81
CA ARG A 139 -13.02 -4.19 -21.30
C ARG A 139 -14.13 -3.18 -21.63
N GLY A 140 -13.79 -1.99 -22.10
CA GLY A 140 -14.77 -0.92 -22.37
C GLY A 140 -15.49 -0.40 -21.12
N ILE A 141 -14.92 -0.60 -19.94
CA ILE A 141 -15.54 -0.23 -18.65
C ILE A 141 -15.23 1.23 -18.33
N LYS A 142 -16.25 2.02 -18.01
CA LYS A 142 -16.08 3.41 -17.53
C LYS A 142 -16.49 3.51 -16.05
N ILE A 143 -15.80 4.37 -15.31
CA ILE A 143 -16.21 4.73 -13.95
C ILE A 143 -17.22 5.86 -14.05
N ASP A 144 -18.42 5.58 -13.57
CA ASP A 144 -19.51 6.55 -13.44
C ASP A 144 -19.38 7.27 -12.09
N TRP A 145 -18.93 8.53 -12.14
CA TRP A 145 -18.75 9.40 -10.99
C TRP A 145 -20.07 10.06 -10.53
N GLY A 146 -21.14 9.98 -11.33
CA GLY A 146 -22.45 10.54 -10.99
C GLY A 146 -23.27 9.65 -10.04
N ARG A 147 -22.78 8.45 -9.71
CA ARG A 147 -23.53 7.47 -8.92
C ARG A 147 -23.43 7.68 -7.41
N ASN A 148 -24.58 7.39 -6.80
CA ASN A 148 -24.81 7.35 -5.37
C ASN A 148 -23.84 6.41 -4.64
N ASN A 149 -23.51 6.71 -3.38
CA ASN A 149 -22.64 5.97 -2.43
C ASN A 149 -21.21 6.52 -2.23
N ILE A 150 -20.78 7.59 -2.90
CA ILE A 150 -19.44 8.18 -2.67
C ILE A 150 -19.27 8.60 -1.20
N SER A 151 -20.23 9.32 -0.63
CA SER A 151 -20.19 9.71 0.79
C SER A 151 -20.14 8.51 1.72
N PHE A 152 -20.84 7.42 1.36
CA PHE A 152 -20.81 6.18 2.15
C PHE A 152 -19.43 5.51 2.08
N ALA A 153 -18.77 5.50 0.93
CA ALA A 153 -17.38 5.05 0.81
C ALA A 153 -16.43 5.89 1.68
N PHE A 154 -16.57 7.22 1.70
CA PHE A 154 -15.77 8.08 2.59
C PHE A 154 -16.00 7.77 4.07
N LEU A 155 -17.26 7.54 4.48
CA LEU A 155 -17.59 7.12 5.84
C LEU A 155 -16.90 5.80 6.20
N LEU A 156 -17.00 4.79 5.33
CA LEU A 156 -16.41 3.47 5.58
C LEU A 156 -14.87 3.53 5.59
N ALA A 157 -14.27 4.34 4.73
CA ALA A 157 -12.82 4.52 4.68
C ALA A 157 -12.27 5.10 5.99
N ALA A 158 -13.00 6.01 6.65
CA ALA A 158 -12.57 6.62 7.90
C ALA A 158 -12.29 5.57 9.01
N PHE A 159 -13.03 4.45 9.02
CA PHE A 159 -12.81 3.38 10.00
C PHE A 159 -11.51 2.60 9.78
N GLY A 160 -11.05 2.48 8.54
CA GLY A 160 -9.77 1.84 8.23
C GLY A 160 -8.59 2.81 8.34
N VAL A 161 -8.79 4.07 7.95
CA VAL A 161 -7.78 5.14 8.03
C VAL A 161 -7.52 5.53 9.49
N GLY A 162 -8.57 5.59 10.33
CA GLY A 162 -8.49 6.08 11.70
C GLY A 162 -7.42 5.41 12.56
N PRO A 163 -7.42 4.07 12.72
CA PRO A 163 -6.40 3.38 13.51
C PRO A 163 -4.97 3.62 13.02
N LEU A 164 -4.78 3.66 11.71
CA LEU A 164 -3.48 3.94 11.09
C LEU A 164 -3.03 5.37 11.35
N ALA A 165 -3.94 6.33 11.23
CA ALA A 165 -3.66 7.73 11.51
C ALA A 165 -3.30 7.97 12.98
N VAL A 166 -4.00 7.31 13.91
CA VAL A 166 -3.76 7.52 15.35
C VAL A 166 -2.45 6.89 15.83
N ILE A 167 -2.03 5.76 15.23
CA ILE A 167 -0.86 5.01 15.72
C ILE A 167 0.39 5.29 14.86
N GLY A 168 0.20 5.47 13.55
CA GLY A 168 1.29 5.73 12.61
C GLY A 168 1.75 7.18 12.60
N ALA A 169 2.66 7.48 11.68
CA ALA A 169 3.27 8.78 11.49
C ALA A 169 3.40 9.09 9.99
N PHE A 170 3.49 10.37 9.62
CA PHE A 170 3.78 10.73 8.23
C PHE A 170 5.28 10.64 7.93
N GLY A 171 5.66 10.12 6.77
CA GLY A 171 7.00 10.32 6.21
C GLY A 171 7.25 11.78 5.81
N SER A 172 8.00 12.01 4.73
CA SER A 172 8.12 13.35 4.16
C SER A 172 6.80 13.78 3.46
N PRO A 173 6.54 15.09 3.26
CA PRO A 173 5.37 15.55 2.50
C PRO A 173 5.27 14.93 1.10
N THR A 174 6.43 14.70 0.46
CA THR A 174 6.51 14.04 -0.85
C THR A 174 6.03 12.60 -0.76
N ASP A 175 6.41 11.87 0.29
CA ASP A 175 5.99 10.47 0.50
C ASP A 175 4.48 10.41 0.71
N VAL A 176 3.92 11.34 1.49
CA VAL A 176 2.46 11.41 1.70
C VAL A 176 1.72 11.58 0.37
N ILE A 177 2.18 12.48 -0.50
CA ILE A 177 1.57 12.73 -1.81
C ILE A 177 1.73 11.52 -2.72
N LEU A 178 2.93 10.94 -2.82
CA LEU A 178 3.20 9.80 -3.68
C LEU A 178 2.43 8.56 -3.22
N ASN A 179 2.40 8.25 -1.92
CA ASN A 179 1.66 7.13 -1.36
C ASN A 179 0.13 7.32 -1.47
N LEU A 180 -0.36 8.56 -1.37
CA LEU A 180 -1.76 8.86 -1.67
C LEU A 180 -2.09 8.55 -3.13
N LEU A 181 -1.27 9.00 -4.07
CA LEU A 181 -1.46 8.74 -5.50
C LEU A 181 -1.31 7.25 -5.83
N ALA A 182 -0.38 6.54 -5.21
CA ALA A 182 -0.20 5.09 -5.36
C ALA A 182 -1.44 4.33 -4.87
N GLY A 183 -1.93 4.66 -3.67
CA GLY A 183 -3.16 4.10 -3.12
C GLY A 183 -4.38 4.37 -4.00
N LEU A 184 -4.60 5.61 -4.42
CA LEU A 184 -5.70 5.97 -5.31
C LEU A 184 -5.61 5.28 -6.68
N SER A 185 -4.40 5.13 -7.24
CA SER A 185 -4.17 4.40 -8.49
C SER A 185 -4.48 2.90 -8.34
N LEU A 186 -4.11 2.30 -7.21
CA LEU A 186 -4.47 0.92 -6.88
C LEU A 186 -5.98 0.77 -6.74
N GLY A 187 -6.64 1.69 -6.03
CA GLY A 187 -8.10 1.71 -5.88
C GLY A 187 -8.82 1.83 -7.22
N TRP A 188 -8.30 2.67 -8.12
CA TRP A 188 -8.82 2.79 -9.48
C TRP A 188 -8.72 1.47 -10.26
N LEU A 189 -7.54 0.85 -10.29
CA LEU A 189 -7.34 -0.46 -10.93
C LEU A 189 -8.27 -1.51 -10.32
N ALA A 190 -8.32 -1.60 -8.98
CA ALA A 190 -9.13 -2.58 -8.28
C ALA A 190 -10.61 -2.46 -8.65
N ALA A 191 -11.17 -1.25 -8.66
CA ALA A 191 -12.57 -1.01 -9.02
C ALA A 191 -12.91 -1.37 -10.48
N LEU A 192 -11.94 -1.34 -11.39
CA LEU A 192 -12.11 -1.82 -12.77
C LEU A 192 -12.13 -3.35 -12.86
N LEU A 193 -11.48 -4.04 -11.92
CA LEU A 193 -11.40 -5.50 -11.85
C LEU A 193 -12.49 -6.14 -10.99
N MET A 194 -13.06 -5.39 -10.04
CA MET A 194 -14.17 -5.85 -9.20
C MET A 194 -15.45 -6.11 -10.01
N GLU A 195 -16.12 -7.21 -9.69
CA GLU A 195 -17.38 -7.62 -10.29
C GLU A 195 -18.32 -8.11 -9.20
N SER A 196 -19.59 -7.68 -9.26
CA SER A 196 -20.65 -8.05 -8.32
C SER A 196 -21.77 -8.79 -9.05
N THR A 197 -21.43 -9.94 -9.61
CA THR A 197 -22.26 -10.71 -10.56
C THR A 197 -22.85 -11.98 -9.95
N THR A 198 -22.54 -12.29 -8.69
CA THR A 198 -22.98 -13.55 -8.06
C THR A 198 -24.44 -13.53 -7.59
N GLN A 199 -25.12 -12.38 -7.71
CA GLN A 199 -26.48 -12.11 -7.22
C GLN A 199 -26.60 -12.17 -5.68
N ASN A 200 -25.49 -12.36 -4.96
CA ASN A 200 -25.43 -12.36 -3.51
C ASN A 200 -24.22 -11.53 -3.06
N ARG A 201 -24.47 -10.36 -2.48
CA ARG A 201 -23.41 -9.44 -2.02
C ARG A 201 -22.45 -10.08 -1.02
N PHE A 202 -22.92 -11.05 -0.24
CA PHE A 202 -22.06 -11.77 0.70
C PHE A 202 -21.05 -12.66 -0.05
N VAL A 203 -21.47 -13.29 -1.14
CA VAL A 203 -20.58 -14.09 -2.00
C VAL A 203 -19.66 -13.18 -2.83
N ASP A 204 -20.19 -12.05 -3.33
CA ASP A 204 -19.39 -11.02 -4.01
C ASP A 204 -18.27 -10.49 -3.11
N ALA A 205 -18.52 -10.33 -1.80
CA ALA A 205 -17.52 -9.88 -0.84
C ALA A 205 -16.31 -10.81 -0.77
N PHE A 206 -16.49 -12.14 -0.78
CA PHE A 206 -15.34 -13.06 -0.85
C PHE A 206 -14.57 -12.91 -2.17
N GLY A 207 -15.30 -12.70 -3.28
CA GLY A 207 -14.71 -12.40 -4.59
C GLY A 207 -13.82 -11.16 -4.59
N ILE A 208 -14.34 -10.09 -3.98
CA ILE A 208 -13.65 -8.82 -3.82
C ILE A 208 -12.45 -8.97 -2.87
N GLY A 209 -12.61 -9.70 -1.76
CA GLY A 209 -11.52 -9.93 -0.80
C GLY A 209 -10.35 -10.68 -1.42
N ALA A 210 -10.63 -11.73 -2.21
CA ALA A 210 -9.62 -12.46 -2.97
C ALA A 210 -8.90 -11.56 -3.98
N LEU A 211 -9.64 -10.75 -4.75
CA LEU A 211 -9.07 -9.80 -5.69
C LEU A 211 -8.14 -8.79 -5.00
N LEU A 212 -8.58 -8.22 -3.87
CA LEU A 212 -7.82 -7.26 -3.10
C LEU A 212 -6.57 -7.87 -2.47
N ALA A 213 -6.63 -9.13 -2.04
CA ALA A 213 -5.46 -9.84 -1.56
C ALA A 213 -4.42 -10.07 -2.67
N LEU A 214 -4.86 -10.40 -3.89
CA LEU A 214 -3.97 -10.53 -5.05
C LEU A 214 -3.30 -9.20 -5.42
N LEU A 215 -4.06 -8.11 -5.44
CA LEU A 215 -3.51 -6.79 -5.73
C LEU A 215 -2.60 -6.29 -4.59
N GLY A 216 -3.00 -6.47 -3.33
CA GLY A 216 -2.20 -6.07 -2.17
C GLY A 216 -0.87 -6.83 -2.07
N SER A 217 -0.89 -8.14 -2.33
CA SER A 217 0.34 -8.96 -2.38
C SER A 217 1.28 -8.60 -3.53
N ALA A 218 0.74 -8.21 -4.69
CA ALA A 218 1.54 -7.84 -5.84
C ALA A 218 2.14 -6.44 -5.70
N ILE A 219 1.31 -5.44 -5.39
CA ILE A 219 1.70 -4.02 -5.46
C ILE A 219 2.42 -3.56 -4.20
N GLY A 220 2.15 -4.18 -3.04
CA GLY A 220 2.89 -3.89 -1.83
C GLY A 220 4.37 -4.26 -1.96
N TYR A 221 5.23 -3.37 -1.48
CA TYR A 221 6.68 -3.45 -1.60
C TYR A 221 7.34 -3.22 -0.23
N ASP A 222 8.51 -3.84 -0.01
CA ASP A 222 9.36 -3.69 1.19
C ASP A 222 8.65 -3.89 2.55
N GLY A 223 7.67 -4.80 2.61
CA GLY A 223 6.87 -5.06 3.83
C GLY A 223 5.47 -4.43 3.81
N ALA A 224 5.24 -3.39 3.00
CA ALA A 224 3.92 -2.79 2.82
C ALA A 224 2.86 -3.80 2.34
N GLN A 225 3.30 -4.85 1.64
CA GLN A 225 2.43 -5.95 1.20
C GLN A 225 1.67 -6.59 2.35
N LEU A 226 2.25 -6.68 3.54
CA LEU A 226 1.62 -7.29 4.72
C LEU A 226 0.50 -6.41 5.23
N ILE A 227 0.72 -5.10 5.28
CA ILE A 227 -0.29 -4.11 5.65
C ILE A 227 -1.45 -4.14 4.63
N LEU A 228 -1.16 -4.11 3.34
CA LEU A 228 -2.18 -4.14 2.30
C LEU A 228 -2.97 -5.47 2.29
N LEU A 229 -2.29 -6.61 2.47
CA LEU A 229 -2.90 -7.94 2.56
C LEU A 229 -3.80 -8.10 3.77
N ALA A 230 -3.49 -7.42 4.87
CA ALA A 230 -4.31 -7.43 6.06
C ALA A 230 -5.54 -6.51 5.91
N ILE A 231 -5.31 -5.27 5.47
CA ILE A 231 -6.34 -4.22 5.50
C ILE A 231 -7.34 -4.39 4.35
N LEU A 232 -6.89 -4.49 3.10
CA LEU A 232 -7.80 -4.40 1.95
C LEU A 232 -8.86 -5.52 1.96
N PRO A 233 -8.50 -6.81 2.18
CA PRO A 233 -9.50 -7.88 2.22
C PRO A 233 -10.47 -7.78 3.40
N SER A 234 -10.05 -7.20 4.54
CA SER A 234 -10.93 -7.04 5.71
C SER A 234 -12.11 -6.10 5.44
N PHE A 235 -11.96 -5.16 4.49
CA PHE A 235 -13.02 -4.25 4.05
C PHE A 235 -13.82 -4.77 2.85
N ALA A 236 -13.65 -6.03 2.43
CA ALA A 236 -14.32 -6.56 1.25
C ALA A 236 -15.86 -6.53 1.36
N PHE A 237 -16.42 -6.73 2.58
CA PHE A 237 -17.86 -6.58 2.82
C PHE A 237 -18.34 -5.13 2.69
N ALA A 238 -17.54 -4.17 3.16
CA ALA A 238 -17.81 -2.74 3.00
C ALA A 238 -17.81 -2.35 1.51
N ILE A 239 -16.85 -2.90 0.74
CA ILE A 239 -16.75 -2.65 -0.70
C ILE A 239 -17.92 -3.30 -1.45
N ALA A 240 -18.31 -4.52 -1.09
CA ALA A 240 -19.50 -5.17 -1.64
C ALA A 240 -20.79 -4.38 -1.37
N ALA A 241 -20.87 -3.66 -0.25
CA ALA A 241 -22.02 -2.81 0.09
C ALA A 241 -22.13 -1.53 -0.75
N VAL A 242 -21.00 -0.99 -1.27
CA VAL A 242 -21.00 0.19 -2.14
C VAL A 242 -21.12 -0.16 -3.63
N MET A 243 -20.79 -1.40 -4.00
CA MET A 243 -21.02 -1.93 -5.35
C MET A 243 -22.52 -1.93 -5.70
N PRO A 244 -22.89 -1.64 -6.97
CA PRO A 244 -22.05 -1.59 -8.17
C PRO A 244 -21.44 -0.21 -8.47
N SER A 245 -21.40 0.72 -7.51
CA SER A 245 -20.72 2.02 -7.70
C SER A 245 -19.19 1.84 -7.72
N ARG A 246 -18.62 1.72 -8.93
CA ARG A 246 -17.17 1.58 -9.12
C ARG A 246 -16.40 2.80 -8.61
N ALA A 247 -16.97 4.00 -8.67
CA ALA A 247 -16.36 5.21 -8.11
C ALA A 247 -16.23 5.10 -6.58
N ALA A 248 -17.29 4.67 -5.89
CA ALA A 248 -17.27 4.47 -4.44
C ALA A 248 -16.29 3.34 -4.05
N ALA A 249 -16.26 2.23 -4.80
CA ALA A 249 -15.30 1.15 -4.59
C ALA A 249 -13.84 1.60 -4.80
N ALA A 250 -13.59 2.44 -5.81
CA ALA A 250 -12.27 3.01 -6.09
C ALA A 250 -11.79 3.91 -4.96
N ILE A 251 -12.65 4.81 -4.48
CA ILE A 251 -12.34 5.73 -3.37
C ILE A 251 -12.08 4.94 -2.08
N LEU A 252 -12.97 4.02 -1.71
CA LEU A 252 -12.82 3.23 -0.48
C LEU A 252 -11.53 2.42 -0.52
N THR A 253 -11.31 1.66 -1.59
CA THR A 253 -10.09 0.85 -1.75
C THR A 253 -8.85 1.72 -1.78
N GLY A 254 -8.89 2.83 -2.51
CA GLY A 254 -7.75 3.72 -2.69
C GLY A 254 -7.34 4.46 -1.43
N LEU A 255 -8.30 4.92 -0.61
CA LEU A 255 -8.02 5.55 0.67
C LEU A 255 -7.49 4.56 1.71
N LEU A 256 -8.00 3.32 1.73
CA LEU A 256 -7.47 2.26 2.60
C LEU A 256 -6.04 1.88 2.22
N ALA A 257 -5.76 1.74 0.92
CA ALA A 257 -4.43 1.48 0.42
C ALA A 257 -3.47 2.65 0.72
N ALA A 258 -3.90 3.88 0.45
CA ALA A 258 -3.14 5.09 0.74
C ALA A 258 -2.81 5.17 2.23
N ALA A 259 -3.77 4.93 3.13
CA ALA A 259 -3.51 4.95 4.56
C ALA A 259 -2.47 3.90 4.98
N GLY A 260 -2.54 2.68 4.42
CA GLY A 260 -1.56 1.64 4.68
C GLY A 260 -0.14 1.99 4.23
N LEU A 261 0.00 2.81 3.17
CA LEU A 261 1.28 3.25 2.63
C LEU A 261 1.80 4.56 3.26
N ILE A 262 0.91 5.44 3.71
CA ILE A 262 1.26 6.78 4.21
C ILE A 262 1.73 6.73 5.67
N PHE A 263 1.07 5.93 6.51
CA PHE A 263 1.23 6.01 7.97
C PHE A 263 2.29 5.06 8.54
N PHE A 264 2.76 4.10 7.75
CA PHE A 264 3.78 3.14 8.14
C PHE A 264 4.80 3.04 7.02
N ASP A 265 6.02 3.46 7.32
CA ASP A 265 7.17 3.26 6.45
C ASP A 265 7.48 1.76 6.39
N PRO A 266 7.45 1.14 5.19
CA PRO A 266 7.76 -0.28 5.03
C PRO A 266 9.18 -0.65 5.49
N THR A 267 10.17 0.22 5.25
CA THR A 267 11.57 0.01 5.66
C THR A 267 11.70 -0.05 7.19
N GLU A 268 10.89 0.70 7.93
CA GLU A 268 10.87 0.71 9.39
C GLU A 268 10.22 -0.54 10.02
N LEU A 269 9.54 -1.38 9.22
CA LEU A 269 8.98 -2.65 9.68
C LEU A 269 10.06 -3.72 9.89
N THR A 270 11.31 -3.47 9.50
CA THR A 270 12.39 -4.44 9.62
C THR A 270 12.60 -4.90 11.07
N ILE A 271 12.86 -6.21 11.26
CA ILE A 271 12.95 -6.82 12.60
C ILE A 271 14.05 -6.18 13.44
N ILE A 272 15.10 -5.67 12.79
CA ILE A 272 16.26 -5.04 13.43
C ILE A 272 15.87 -3.70 14.09
N LEU A 273 14.89 -2.97 13.53
CA LEU A 273 14.42 -1.69 14.07
C LEU A 273 13.36 -1.85 15.18
N GLY A 274 12.72 -3.03 15.28
CA GLY A 274 12.08 -3.59 16.48
C GLY A 274 10.77 -2.93 16.97
N ASP A 275 10.78 -1.62 17.25
CA ASP A 275 9.70 -0.96 17.99
C ASP A 275 8.47 -0.63 17.12
N ILE A 276 8.69 -0.37 15.84
CA ILE A 276 7.65 0.12 14.92
C ILE A 276 6.77 -1.02 14.42
N PHE A 277 7.33 -2.23 14.28
CA PHE A 277 6.61 -3.42 13.86
C PHE A 277 5.43 -3.76 14.79
N VAL A 278 5.60 -3.64 16.10
CA VAL A 278 4.53 -3.90 17.09
C VAL A 278 3.40 -2.88 16.99
N LEU A 279 3.74 -1.60 16.76
CA LEU A 279 2.76 -0.53 16.55
C LEU A 279 1.97 -0.77 15.26
N ALA A 280 2.65 -1.18 14.18
CA ALA A 280 2.01 -1.52 12.92
C ALA A 280 1.02 -2.68 13.07
N ILE A 281 1.40 -3.77 13.76
CA ILE A 281 0.49 -4.88 14.05
C ILE A 281 -0.73 -4.41 14.83
N LYS A 282 -0.55 -3.56 15.85
CA LYS A 282 -1.65 -3.03 16.66
C LYS A 282 -2.62 -2.21 15.81
N ALA A 283 -2.11 -1.30 14.98
CA ALA A 283 -2.92 -0.45 14.12
C ALA A 283 -3.69 -1.27 13.07
N VAL A 284 -3.00 -2.18 12.40
CA VAL A 284 -3.57 -3.10 11.42
C VAL A 284 -4.62 -4.01 12.07
N GLY A 285 -4.36 -4.52 13.27
CA GLY A 285 -5.30 -5.35 14.03
C GLY A 285 -6.61 -4.62 14.33
N PHE A 286 -6.55 -3.36 14.77
CA PHE A 286 -7.74 -2.52 14.93
C PHE A 286 -8.45 -2.27 13.59
N ALA A 287 -7.71 -1.96 12.53
CA ALA A 287 -8.27 -1.73 11.20
C ALA A 287 -8.99 -2.97 10.65
N ILE A 288 -8.44 -4.18 10.83
CA ILE A 288 -9.09 -5.44 10.45
C ILE A 288 -10.40 -5.61 11.21
N GLY A 289 -10.36 -5.45 12.54
CA GLY A 289 -11.54 -5.63 13.39
C GLY A 289 -12.66 -4.68 13.01
N LEU A 290 -12.34 -3.40 12.82
CA LEU A 290 -13.29 -2.39 12.37
C LEU A 290 -13.79 -2.66 10.94
N GLY A 291 -12.89 -3.03 10.01
CA GLY A 291 -13.24 -3.35 8.62
C GLY A 291 -14.27 -4.47 8.51
N LEU A 292 -14.07 -5.55 9.26
CA LEU A 292 -15.01 -6.67 9.30
C LEU A 292 -16.35 -6.28 9.93
N VAL A 293 -16.34 -5.62 11.10
CA VAL A 293 -17.56 -5.23 11.81
C VAL A 293 -18.36 -4.21 11.01
N VAL A 294 -17.73 -3.11 10.61
CA VAL A 294 -18.40 -2.03 9.87
C VAL A 294 -18.79 -2.52 8.47
N GLY A 295 -17.97 -3.36 7.82
CA GLY A 295 -18.30 -3.95 6.53
C GLY A 295 -19.51 -4.87 6.57
N LEU A 296 -19.62 -5.73 7.57
CA LEU A 296 -20.80 -6.59 7.76
C LEU A 296 -22.06 -5.76 8.07
N ILE A 297 -21.96 -4.76 8.95
CA ILE A 297 -23.07 -3.85 9.24
C ILE A 297 -23.50 -3.11 7.97
N ALA A 298 -22.54 -2.58 7.20
CA ALA A 298 -22.81 -1.88 5.95
C ALA A 298 -23.56 -2.77 4.95
N LEU A 299 -23.14 -4.03 4.83
CA LEU A 299 -23.79 -5.00 3.95
C LEU A 299 -25.23 -5.28 4.41
N ILE A 300 -25.45 -5.53 5.70
CA ILE A 300 -26.78 -5.77 6.29
C ILE A 300 -27.70 -4.55 6.10
N VAL A 301 -27.22 -3.34 6.40
CA VAL A 301 -28.00 -2.12 6.20
C VAL A 301 -28.35 -1.95 4.73
N ARG A 302 -27.43 -2.25 3.82
CA ARG A 302 -27.68 -2.12 2.39
C ARG A 302 -28.70 -3.13 1.86
N THR A 303 -28.68 -4.37 2.34
CA THR A 303 -29.67 -5.38 1.94
C THR A 303 -31.07 -5.05 2.45
N ILE A 304 -31.18 -4.47 3.65
CA ILE A 304 -32.47 -4.05 4.22
C ILE A 304 -33.02 -2.79 3.53
N THR A 305 -32.18 -1.78 3.29
CA THR A 305 -32.62 -0.47 2.76
C THR A 305 -33.00 -0.50 1.28
N GLU A 306 -32.44 -1.42 0.49
CA GLU A 306 -32.91 -1.65 -0.88
C GLU A 306 -34.26 -2.39 -0.93
N ALA A 307 -34.66 -3.05 0.16
CA ALA A 307 -35.95 -3.72 0.30
C ALA A 307 -37.09 -2.78 0.77
N GLY A 308 -36.80 -1.56 1.21
CA GLY A 308 -37.83 -0.62 1.67
C GLY A 308 -37.37 0.81 1.97
N THR A 309 -38.00 1.78 1.30
CA THR A 309 -38.10 3.24 1.59
C THR A 309 -36.84 4.13 1.62
N GLY A 310 -36.95 5.27 0.91
CA GLY A 310 -36.38 6.56 1.35
C GLY A 310 -34.91 6.87 1.02
N SER A 311 -34.48 6.69 -0.24
CA SER A 311 -33.07 6.84 -0.64
C SER A 311 -32.41 8.21 -0.37
N GLY A 312 -33.17 9.27 -0.06
CA GLY A 312 -32.65 10.63 0.19
C GLY A 312 -32.13 10.87 1.60
N LEU A 313 -32.84 10.42 2.65
CA LEU A 313 -32.45 10.63 4.04
C LEU A 313 -31.17 9.88 4.39
N LEU A 314 -31.04 8.63 3.93
CA LEU A 314 -29.84 7.82 4.11
C LEU A 314 -28.62 8.41 3.41
N ARG A 315 -28.79 9.10 2.27
CA ARG A 315 -27.70 9.83 1.61
C ARG A 315 -27.22 11.01 2.45
N MET A 316 -28.16 11.78 3.00
CA MET A 316 -27.85 12.93 3.86
C MET A 316 -27.15 12.47 5.15
N LEU A 317 -27.69 11.45 5.81
CA LEU A 317 -27.07 10.84 7.01
C LEU A 317 -25.69 10.25 6.68
N GLY A 318 -25.53 9.64 5.51
CA GLY A 318 -24.23 9.16 5.04
C GLY A 318 -23.23 10.29 4.78
N ALA A 319 -23.66 11.43 4.25
CA ALA A 319 -22.80 12.60 4.02
C ALA A 319 -22.39 13.28 5.33
N VAL A 320 -23.34 13.55 6.22
CA VAL A 320 -23.06 14.12 7.55
C VAL A 320 -22.19 13.18 8.37
N GLY A 321 -22.49 11.88 8.34
CA GLY A 321 -21.69 10.84 8.99
C GLY A 321 -20.26 10.80 8.45
N ALA A 322 -20.07 10.88 7.13
CA ALA A 322 -18.74 10.90 6.54
C ALA A 322 -17.91 12.11 7.00
N VAL A 323 -18.50 13.31 6.95
CA VAL A 323 -17.84 14.54 7.43
C VAL A 323 -17.49 14.42 8.92
N ALA A 324 -18.45 14.00 9.75
CA ALA A 324 -18.21 13.80 11.18
C ALA A 324 -17.09 12.77 11.44
N ALA A 325 -17.08 11.64 10.72
CA ALA A 325 -16.07 10.60 10.87
C ALA A 325 -14.67 11.11 10.50
N TRP A 326 -14.52 11.87 9.41
CA TRP A 326 -13.24 12.46 9.04
C TRP A 326 -12.78 13.59 9.95
N ILE A 327 -13.71 14.39 10.50
CA ILE A 327 -13.39 15.35 11.57
C ILE A 327 -12.85 14.59 12.79
N ILE A 328 -13.49 13.49 13.20
CA ILE A 328 -13.02 12.68 14.32
C ILE A 328 -11.63 12.11 14.03
N VAL A 329 -11.40 11.56 12.82
CA VAL A 329 -10.06 11.07 12.42
C VAL A 329 -9.02 12.18 12.51
N ALA A 330 -9.33 13.38 11.99
CA ALA A 330 -8.41 14.52 12.06
C ALA A 330 -8.14 14.96 13.51
N VAL A 331 -9.17 15.06 14.34
CA VAL A 331 -9.03 15.41 15.77
C VAL A 331 -8.17 14.37 16.49
N LEU A 332 -8.43 13.07 16.27
CA LEU A 332 -7.66 12.01 16.90
C LEU A 332 -6.21 11.98 16.41
N PHE A 333 -5.96 12.27 15.13
CA PHE A 333 -4.61 12.40 14.57
C PHE A 333 -3.83 13.53 15.25
N PHE A 334 -4.40 14.73 15.34
CA PHE A 334 -3.70 15.88 15.94
C PHE A 334 -3.62 15.84 17.47
N ALA A 335 -4.54 15.15 18.14
CA ALA A 335 -4.57 15.07 19.61
C ALA A 335 -3.76 13.89 20.18
N ASN A 336 -3.77 12.73 19.50
CA ASN A 336 -3.17 11.49 20.01
C ASN A 336 -2.14 10.86 19.05
N GLY A 337 -2.10 11.28 17.79
CA GLY A 337 -1.20 10.73 16.77
C GLY A 337 0.20 11.33 16.83
N ASN A 338 1.13 10.68 16.12
CA ASN A 338 2.49 11.18 15.95
C ASN A 338 2.49 12.27 14.88
N HIS A 339 2.28 13.51 15.32
CA HIS A 339 2.20 14.66 14.42
C HIS A 339 3.56 15.07 13.85
N GLY A 340 3.56 15.70 12.68
CA GLY A 340 4.76 16.19 12.00
C GLY A 340 5.15 15.34 10.79
N PHE A 341 6.20 15.78 10.10
CA PHE A 341 6.77 15.07 8.96
C PHE A 341 8.16 14.56 9.35
N TYR A 342 8.41 13.29 9.06
CA TYR A 342 9.68 12.63 9.34
C TYR A 342 10.40 12.41 8.01
N VAL A 343 11.40 13.26 7.73
CA VAL A 343 12.15 13.25 6.46
C VAL A 343 13.34 12.29 6.55
N ASP A 344 13.59 11.56 5.47
CA ASP A 344 14.80 10.76 5.27
C ASP A 344 16.08 11.52 5.65
N ARG A 345 16.93 10.83 6.43
CA ARG A 345 18.25 11.32 6.83
C ARG A 345 19.30 10.47 6.14
N LEU A 346 20.12 11.10 5.32
CA LEU A 346 21.23 10.47 4.62
C LEU A 346 22.52 10.81 5.36
N PHE A 347 23.23 9.79 5.85
CA PHE A 347 24.53 9.99 6.47
C PHE A 347 25.65 9.77 5.45
N VAL A 348 26.23 10.87 4.96
CA VAL A 348 27.27 10.88 3.92
C VAL A 348 28.63 10.91 4.59
N ILE A 349 29.44 9.88 4.41
CA ILE A 349 30.81 9.81 4.93
C ILE A 349 31.76 10.07 3.75
N PHE A 350 32.60 11.10 3.87
CA PHE A 350 33.55 11.46 2.83
C PHE A 350 34.71 10.44 2.80
N LYS A 351 35.19 10.10 1.61
CA LYS A 351 36.31 9.14 1.49
C LYS A 351 37.62 9.68 2.06
N ASP A 352 37.84 10.99 1.93
CA ASP A 352 39.05 11.64 2.42
C ASP A 352 38.93 11.95 3.91
N GLN A 353 39.82 11.39 4.72
CA GLN A 353 39.79 11.45 6.18
C GLN A 353 41.07 12.10 6.69
N ALA A 354 40.96 12.91 7.75
CA ALA A 354 42.12 13.62 8.29
C ALA A 354 43.17 12.64 8.86
N ASP A 355 44.44 12.85 8.51
CA ASP A 355 45.54 12.08 9.07
C ASP A 355 46.01 12.67 10.41
N LEU A 356 45.80 11.92 11.49
CA LEU A 356 46.16 12.31 12.86
C LEU A 356 47.56 11.84 13.29
N ALA A 357 48.40 11.33 12.38
CA ALA A 357 49.72 10.79 12.71
C ALA A 357 50.62 11.81 13.43
N SER A 358 50.58 13.08 13.02
CA SER A 358 51.36 14.17 13.62
C SER A 358 50.90 14.50 15.04
N VAL A 359 49.59 14.41 15.30
CA VAL A 359 48.97 14.74 16.60
C VAL A 359 49.25 13.66 17.66
N ARG A 360 49.48 12.41 17.25
CA ARG A 360 49.79 11.29 18.18
C ARG A 360 51.08 11.48 18.97
N GLN A 361 52.01 12.30 18.48
CA GLN A 361 53.31 12.53 19.11
C GLN A 361 53.26 13.51 20.28
N ILE A 362 52.15 14.25 20.44
CA ILE A 362 51.96 15.20 21.54
C ILE A 362 51.74 14.43 22.85
N GLN A 363 52.59 14.70 23.85
CA GLN A 363 52.56 14.02 25.15
C GLN A 363 51.44 14.53 26.05
N ASP A 364 51.22 15.86 26.06
CA ASP A 364 50.15 16.47 26.85
C ASP A 364 48.78 16.11 26.25
N ILE A 365 47.87 15.63 27.11
CA ILE A 365 46.57 15.12 26.66
C ILE A 365 45.66 16.25 26.19
N ASP A 366 45.69 17.40 26.86
CA ASP A 366 44.80 18.52 26.57
C ASP A 366 45.28 19.27 25.32
N GLU A 367 46.59 19.42 25.16
CA GLU A 367 47.20 19.94 23.94
C GLU A 367 46.90 19.02 22.75
N ARG A 368 47.05 17.69 22.94
CA ARG A 368 46.75 16.71 21.88
C ARG A 368 45.29 16.73 21.45
N ARG A 369 44.36 16.81 22.40
CA ARG A 369 42.91 16.89 22.11
C ARG A 369 42.57 18.16 21.36
N THR A 370 43.17 19.29 21.75
CA THR A 370 42.98 20.58 21.09
C THR A 370 43.50 20.55 19.66
N ALA A 371 44.71 20.03 19.45
CA ALA A 371 45.30 19.86 18.12
C ALA A 371 44.48 18.91 17.23
N ALA A 372 44.01 17.78 17.77
CA ALA A 372 43.16 16.84 17.03
C ALA A 372 41.82 17.48 16.63
N TYR A 373 41.19 18.20 17.56
CA TYR A 373 39.94 18.92 17.29
C TYR A 373 40.11 19.94 16.17
N GLN A 374 41.16 20.78 16.24
CA GLN A 374 41.42 21.81 15.22
C GLN A 374 41.70 21.18 13.85
N MET A 375 42.52 20.12 13.80
CA MET A 375 42.86 19.43 12.56
C MET A 375 41.64 18.77 11.91
N LEU A 376 40.83 18.05 12.69
CA LEU A 376 39.61 17.42 12.19
C LEU A 376 38.61 18.48 11.69
N MET A 377 38.41 19.54 12.47
CA MET A 377 37.46 20.61 12.13
C MET A 377 37.88 21.37 10.87
N GLN A 378 39.17 21.68 10.72
CA GLN A 378 39.71 22.32 9.53
C GLN A 378 39.55 21.42 8.30
N HIS A 379 40.01 20.17 8.39
CA HIS A 379 39.91 19.20 7.28
C HIS A 379 38.45 19.03 6.82
N THR A 380 37.54 18.90 7.79
CA THR A 380 36.10 18.79 7.54
C THR A 380 35.55 20.03 6.84
N ASN A 381 35.87 21.23 7.32
CA ASN A 381 35.39 22.46 6.69
C ASN A 381 35.89 22.62 5.25
N GLU A 382 37.14 22.25 4.97
CA GLU A 382 37.73 22.33 3.64
C GLU A 382 37.07 21.33 2.68
N THR A 383 37.04 20.05 3.07
CA THR A 383 36.49 18.96 2.23
C THR A 383 34.98 19.07 2.02
N GLN A 384 34.23 19.52 3.04
CA GLN A 384 32.78 19.62 2.96
C GLN A 384 32.28 20.91 2.27
N ALA A 385 33.15 21.90 2.04
CA ALA A 385 32.75 23.24 1.60
C ALA A 385 31.88 23.23 0.33
N VAL A 386 32.26 22.45 -0.69
CA VAL A 386 31.55 22.39 -1.97
C VAL A 386 30.14 21.83 -1.79
N LEU A 387 30.01 20.74 -1.02
CA LEU A 387 28.73 20.09 -0.80
C LEU A 387 27.80 20.97 0.05
N ARG A 388 28.35 21.60 1.10
CA ARG A 388 27.63 22.56 1.95
C ARG A 388 27.10 23.74 1.16
N ASN A 389 27.96 24.40 0.37
CA ASN A 389 27.54 25.50 -0.50
C ASN A 389 26.43 25.07 -1.48
N THR A 390 26.50 23.84 -1.98
CA THR A 390 25.46 23.32 -2.86
C THR A 390 24.14 23.16 -2.12
N PHE A 391 24.15 22.56 -0.93
CA PHE A 391 22.94 22.41 -0.12
C PHE A 391 22.37 23.75 0.36
N ASP A 392 23.22 24.71 0.73
CA ASP A 392 22.80 26.08 1.06
C ASP A 392 22.07 26.73 -0.12
N ASN A 393 22.58 26.57 -1.35
CA ASN A 393 21.95 27.11 -2.56
C ASN A 393 20.60 26.44 -2.89
N PHE A 394 20.45 25.15 -2.59
CA PHE A 394 19.22 24.39 -2.84
C PHE A 394 18.26 24.36 -1.65
N GLY A 395 18.60 25.01 -0.53
CA GLY A 395 17.80 25.02 0.68
C GLY A 395 17.66 23.64 1.34
N VAL A 396 18.66 22.78 1.19
CA VAL A 396 18.69 21.44 1.79
C VAL A 396 19.31 21.55 3.18
N GLU A 397 18.56 21.13 4.21
CA GLU A 397 19.06 21.13 5.58
C GLU A 397 20.14 20.04 5.77
N TYR A 398 21.23 20.39 6.44
CA TYR A 398 22.30 19.45 6.76
C TYR A 398 22.95 19.74 8.11
N THR A 399 23.55 18.70 8.70
CA THR A 399 24.35 18.76 9.94
C THR A 399 25.75 18.23 9.65
N PRO A 400 26.81 19.05 9.77
CA PRO A 400 28.19 18.60 9.56
C PRO A 400 28.76 17.91 10.80
N TYR A 401 29.56 16.86 10.60
CA TYR A 401 30.23 16.06 11.63
C TYR A 401 31.73 15.97 11.35
N TYR A 402 32.54 16.59 12.22
CA TYR A 402 33.99 16.65 12.03
C TYR A 402 34.74 15.39 12.47
N LEU A 403 34.14 14.56 13.34
CA LEU A 403 34.84 13.40 13.92
C LEU A 403 35.11 12.29 12.88
N VAL A 404 34.23 12.14 11.90
CA VAL A 404 34.28 11.08 10.88
C VAL A 404 34.22 11.66 9.46
N ASN A 405 34.50 12.96 9.33
CA ASN A 405 34.29 13.75 8.12
C ASN A 405 33.00 13.37 7.38
N ALA A 406 31.86 13.60 8.03
CA ALA A 406 30.55 13.23 7.51
C ALA A 406 29.56 14.39 7.54
N ILE A 407 28.51 14.30 6.72
CA ILE A 407 27.36 15.20 6.73
C ILE A 407 26.08 14.37 6.82
N GLU A 408 25.25 14.66 7.80
CA GLU A 408 23.86 14.19 7.81
C GLU A 408 23.03 15.17 6.99
N VAL A 409 22.38 14.68 5.94
CA VAL A 409 21.58 15.48 5.01
C VAL A 409 20.12 15.09 5.17
N ARG A 410 19.24 16.08 5.34
CA ARG A 410 17.79 15.85 5.35
C ARG A 410 17.27 15.99 3.94
N GLY A 411 17.06 14.86 3.27
CA GLY A 411 16.72 14.87 1.84
C GLY A 411 16.25 13.52 1.31
N GLY A 412 15.24 13.57 0.43
CA GLY A 412 14.67 12.39 -0.23
C GLY A 412 15.46 11.93 -1.46
N THR A 413 14.77 11.24 -2.38
CA THR A 413 15.38 10.52 -3.52
C THR A 413 16.25 11.39 -4.42
N LEU A 414 15.85 12.63 -4.70
CA LEU A 414 16.65 13.51 -5.58
C LEU A 414 18.02 13.84 -4.99
N VAL A 415 18.07 14.11 -3.68
CA VAL A 415 19.31 14.37 -2.96
C VAL A 415 20.17 13.11 -2.93
N ARG A 416 19.55 11.95 -2.71
CA ARG A 416 20.23 10.65 -2.77
C ARG A 416 20.85 10.36 -4.14
N LEU A 417 20.10 10.55 -5.23
CA LEU A 417 20.58 10.34 -6.59
C LEU A 417 21.74 11.29 -6.93
N TYR A 418 21.62 12.54 -6.50
CA TYR A 418 22.68 13.53 -6.66
C TYR A 418 23.96 13.14 -5.91
N LEU A 419 23.83 12.68 -4.66
CA LEU A 419 24.95 12.20 -3.85
C LEU A 419 25.58 10.93 -4.43
N ALA A 420 24.78 10.00 -4.95
CA ALA A 420 25.27 8.77 -5.57
C ALA A 420 26.11 9.03 -6.84
N ALA A 421 25.90 10.16 -7.51
CA ALA A 421 26.68 10.58 -8.67
C ALA A 421 27.99 11.32 -8.31
N ARG A 422 28.25 11.56 -7.02
CA ARG A 422 29.44 12.29 -6.56
C ARG A 422 30.64 11.34 -6.33
N PRO A 423 31.86 11.79 -6.67
CA PRO A 423 33.07 10.98 -6.51
C PRO A 423 33.64 10.99 -5.08
N GLU A 424 33.29 12.02 -4.31
CA GLU A 424 33.66 12.32 -2.92
C GLU A 424 33.08 11.27 -1.96
#